data_AF-A0A7K0G5R2-F1
#
_entry.id   AF-A0A7K0G5R2-F1
#
_cell.length_a   1.000
_cell.length_b   1.000
_cell.length_c   1.000
_cell.angle_alpha   90.00
_cell.angle_beta   90.00
_cell.angle_gamma   90.00
#
_symmetry.space_group_name_H-M   'P 1'
#
loop_
_entity.id
_entity.type
_entity.pdbx_description
1 polymer ?
#
loop_
_entity_poly.entity_id
_entity_poly.type
_entity_poly.pdbx_seq_one_letter_code
_entity_poly.pdbx_strand_id
1 'polypeptide(L)'
;MLWRDGDTWREHVVVRTDEPLEGLCSVYAESSLCELLDDFIEEQHLVSRTARQALAVVLAPTRWPIASCDVSGTAGCVLYHVNALWALRRVAEVWDGEVEPVITVTDGRVASRAIRFKSQLGSWKGLRFTYGKNMAGCTRTVLEQDVHTALYGFGAGLPVTDEDGRYTGGYRKKLTFGEVNGGVNWVGDEDARLVWGRWNADRTAKVHSFGQVTFSECDDPARLLALTRKALVDAVQPKVSYEIDVAALDGGECGLGDEVAVVDSSRTPEWRLKARVVKRVRTFGDAVVCRVTIGTVQQVDYAVTSSLAADVAALQDDVAGIDGNLSVATSVQVVESTVTTAIDDLDELADLDF
;
A
#
# COMPACT_ATOMS: atom_id res chain seq x y z
N MET A 1 -16.33 -22.76 -8.50
CA MET A 1 -17.29 -22.38 -7.45
C MET A 1 -17.88 -21.02 -7.78
N LEU A 2 -19.21 -20.91 -7.77
CA LEU A 2 -19.93 -19.65 -7.92
C LEU A 2 -20.70 -19.36 -6.64
N TRP A 3 -20.64 -18.12 -6.17
CA TRP A 3 -21.44 -17.69 -5.02
C TRP A 3 -21.77 -16.20 -5.13
N ARG A 4 -22.81 -15.78 -4.40
CA ARG A 4 -23.32 -14.41 -4.43
C ARG A 4 -22.90 -13.68 -3.16
N ASP A 5 -22.15 -12.60 -3.34
CA ASP A 5 -21.66 -11.69 -2.31
C ASP A 5 -22.52 -10.42 -2.30
N GLY A 6 -23.62 -10.45 -1.55
CA GLY A 6 -24.66 -9.41 -1.64
C GLY A 6 -25.30 -9.42 -3.03
N ASP A 7 -25.01 -8.41 -3.85
CA ASP A 7 -25.47 -8.33 -5.25
C ASP A 7 -24.41 -8.68 -6.28
N THR A 8 -23.20 -9.03 -5.84
CA THR A 8 -22.07 -9.31 -6.73
C THR A 8 -21.82 -10.81 -6.82
N TRP A 9 -21.80 -11.35 -8.04
CA TRP A 9 -21.35 -12.72 -8.28
C TRP A 9 -19.83 -12.83 -8.15
N ARG A 10 -19.39 -13.89 -7.49
CA ARG A 10 -17.98 -14.26 -7.35
C ARG A 10 -17.76 -15.62 -7.97
N GLU A 11 -16.70 -15.74 -8.74
CA GLU A 11 -16.27 -16.99 -9.33
C GLU A 11 -14.88 -17.35 -8.82
N HIS A 12 -14.73 -18.60 -8.41
CA HIS A 12 -13.44 -19.18 -8.04
C HIS A 12 -13.19 -20.49 -8.80
N VAL A 13 -11.97 -20.71 -9.23
CA VAL A 13 -11.50 -21.91 -9.94
C VAL A 13 -10.66 -22.74 -8.97
N VAL A 14 -10.89 -24.05 -8.92
CA VAL A 14 -10.14 -24.96 -8.05
C VAL A 14 -8.71 -25.06 -8.55
N VAL A 15 -7.75 -24.82 -7.65
CA VAL A 15 -6.30 -24.88 -7.95
C VAL A 15 -5.59 -25.99 -7.19
N ARG A 16 -6.16 -26.45 -6.07
CA ARG A 16 -5.63 -27.55 -5.26
C ARG A 16 -6.75 -28.30 -4.55
N THR A 17 -6.60 -29.61 -4.42
CA THR A 17 -7.41 -30.44 -3.52
C THR A 17 -6.49 -31.23 -2.60
N ASP A 18 -6.85 -31.30 -1.32
CA ASP A 18 -6.23 -32.23 -0.36
C ASP A 18 -7.25 -33.34 -0.11
N GLU A 19 -6.92 -34.57 -0.51
CA GLU A 19 -7.83 -35.72 -0.52
C GLU A 19 -7.29 -36.82 0.38
N PRO A 20 -7.69 -36.86 1.68
CA PRO A 20 -7.27 -37.95 2.55
C PRO A 20 -7.91 -39.27 2.12
N LEU A 21 -7.23 -40.39 2.38
CA LEU A 21 -7.72 -41.74 2.03
C LEU A 21 -9.07 -42.08 2.68
N GLU A 22 -9.33 -41.51 3.85
CA GLU A 22 -10.62 -41.53 4.54
C GLU A 22 -10.95 -40.14 5.07
N GLY A 23 -12.21 -39.70 4.94
CA GLY A 23 -12.70 -38.42 5.46
C GLY A 23 -13.08 -37.40 4.39
N LEU A 24 -13.09 -36.12 4.77
CA LEU A 24 -13.50 -35.01 3.92
C LEU A 24 -12.31 -34.46 3.13
N CYS A 25 -12.53 -34.15 1.85
CA CYS A 25 -11.56 -33.45 1.02
C CYS A 25 -11.59 -31.94 1.30
N SER A 26 -10.41 -31.31 1.28
CA SER A 26 -10.30 -29.84 1.30
C SER A 26 -10.05 -29.31 -0.10
N VAL A 27 -10.80 -28.29 -0.51
CA VAL A 27 -10.71 -27.70 -1.85
C VAL A 27 -10.24 -26.26 -1.72
N TYR A 28 -9.18 -25.91 -2.43
CA TYR A 28 -8.64 -24.55 -2.51
C TYR A 28 -8.93 -24.01 -3.88
N ALA A 29 -9.58 -22.86 -3.92
CA ALA A 29 -9.97 -22.20 -5.15
C ALA A 29 -9.59 -20.72 -5.09
N GLU A 30 -9.10 -20.21 -6.22
CA GLU A 30 -8.71 -18.82 -6.38
C GLU A 30 -9.70 -18.09 -7.29
N SER A 31 -9.73 -16.76 -7.21
CA SER A 31 -10.55 -15.95 -8.11
C SER A 31 -10.31 -16.33 -9.57
N SER A 32 -11.37 -16.37 -10.39
CA SER A 32 -11.19 -16.62 -11.83
C SER A 32 -10.34 -15.56 -12.53
N LEU A 33 -10.15 -14.40 -11.91
CA LEU A 33 -9.19 -13.38 -12.36
C LEU A 33 -7.75 -13.92 -12.42
N CYS A 34 -7.38 -14.92 -11.61
CA CYS A 34 -6.04 -15.52 -11.65
C CYS A 34 -5.72 -16.20 -12.99
N GLU A 35 -6.71 -16.45 -13.86
CA GLU A 35 -6.49 -16.90 -15.25
C GLU A 35 -5.53 -15.96 -16.01
N LEU A 36 -5.50 -14.67 -15.69
CA LEU A 36 -4.59 -13.69 -16.32
C LEU A 36 -3.11 -13.96 -15.99
N LEU A 37 -2.79 -14.88 -15.08
CA LEU A 37 -1.41 -15.32 -14.84
C LEU A 37 -0.86 -16.12 -16.04
N ASP A 38 -1.75 -16.76 -16.81
CA ASP A 38 -1.37 -17.66 -17.91
C ASP A 38 -1.21 -16.92 -19.25
N ASP A 39 -1.68 -15.68 -19.34
CA ASP A 39 -1.51 -14.80 -20.50
C ASP A 39 -0.25 -13.94 -20.37
N PHE A 40 0.49 -13.74 -21.47
CA PHE A 40 1.81 -13.08 -21.44
C PHE A 40 1.90 -11.86 -22.35
N ILE A 41 2.62 -10.84 -21.88
CA ILE A 41 2.94 -9.62 -22.63
C ILE A 41 4.46 -9.55 -22.75
N GLU A 42 4.96 -9.70 -23.99
CA GLU A 42 6.39 -9.58 -24.29
C GLU A 42 6.87 -8.15 -24.04
N GLU A 43 6.31 -7.18 -24.75
CA GLU A 43 6.70 -5.79 -24.59
C GLU A 43 5.57 -4.85 -25.00
N GLN A 44 5.26 -3.85 -24.17
CA GLN A 44 4.34 -2.77 -24.50
C GLN A 44 4.84 -1.44 -23.93
N HIS A 45 4.88 -0.42 -24.79
CA HIS A 45 5.20 0.95 -24.41
C HIS A 45 3.92 1.78 -24.40
N LEU A 46 3.39 2.05 -23.21
CA LEU A 46 2.23 2.92 -23.04
C LEU A 46 2.75 4.35 -22.88
N VAL A 47 2.49 5.21 -23.87
CA VAL A 47 2.89 6.61 -23.84
C VAL A 47 1.63 7.48 -23.95
N SER A 48 1.41 8.35 -22.95
CA SER A 48 0.29 9.29 -22.91
C SER A 48 -1.07 8.65 -23.19
N ARG A 49 -1.32 7.48 -22.59
CA ARG A 49 -2.55 6.70 -22.76
C ARG A 49 -3.58 7.03 -21.69
N THR A 50 -4.86 7.00 -22.05
CA THR A 50 -5.94 6.96 -21.06
C THR A 50 -5.98 5.60 -20.37
N ALA A 51 -6.55 5.54 -19.16
CA ALA A 51 -6.73 4.29 -18.43
C ALA A 51 -7.42 3.21 -19.28
N ARG A 52 -8.45 3.59 -20.05
CA ARG A 52 -9.17 2.66 -20.94
C ARG A 52 -8.29 2.11 -22.06
N GLN A 53 -7.43 2.94 -22.64
CA GLN A 53 -6.49 2.50 -23.67
C GLN A 53 -5.44 1.55 -23.09
N ALA A 54 -4.92 1.84 -21.90
CA ALA A 54 -3.99 0.97 -21.19
C ALA A 54 -4.63 -0.39 -20.87
N LEU A 55 -5.85 -0.39 -20.32
CA LEU A 55 -6.63 -1.62 -20.07
C LEU A 55 -6.83 -2.44 -21.34
N ALA A 56 -7.14 -1.78 -22.47
CA ALA A 56 -7.38 -2.48 -23.72
C ALA A 56 -6.11 -3.21 -24.21
N VAL A 57 -4.93 -2.62 -24.00
CA VAL A 57 -3.66 -3.26 -24.32
C VAL A 57 -3.38 -4.45 -23.41
N VAL A 58 -3.51 -4.30 -22.09
CA VAL A 58 -3.15 -5.37 -21.14
C VAL A 58 -4.14 -6.52 -21.12
N LEU A 59 -5.39 -6.29 -21.52
CA LEU A 59 -6.42 -7.32 -21.60
C LEU A 59 -6.55 -7.95 -22.99
N ALA A 60 -5.91 -7.39 -24.03
CA ALA A 60 -5.93 -7.93 -25.39
C ALA A 60 -5.55 -9.42 -25.53
N PRO A 61 -4.55 -9.96 -24.81
CA PRO A 61 -4.23 -11.39 -24.91
C PRO A 61 -5.24 -12.29 -24.19
N THR A 62 -6.09 -11.71 -23.33
CA THR A 62 -6.98 -12.43 -22.43
C THR A 62 -8.39 -12.53 -23.01
N ARG A 63 -9.22 -13.42 -22.45
CA ARG A 63 -10.66 -13.45 -22.75
C ARG A 63 -11.50 -12.41 -21.99
N TRP A 64 -10.87 -11.53 -21.20
CA TRP A 64 -11.56 -10.62 -20.28
C TRP A 64 -11.76 -9.23 -20.93
N PRO A 65 -12.98 -8.88 -21.38
CA PRO A 65 -13.27 -7.54 -21.90
C PRO A 65 -13.35 -6.48 -20.79
N ILE A 66 -13.27 -5.21 -21.20
CA ILE A 66 -13.54 -4.06 -20.32
C ILE A 66 -15.05 -3.85 -20.21
N ALA A 67 -15.60 -3.98 -18.99
CA ALA A 67 -16.99 -3.62 -18.69
C ALA A 67 -17.17 -2.10 -18.64
N SER A 68 -16.35 -1.41 -17.83
CA SER A 68 -16.33 0.05 -17.73
C SER A 68 -14.98 0.53 -17.18
N CYS A 69 -14.69 1.81 -17.43
CA CYS A 69 -13.46 2.47 -17.00
C CYS A 69 -13.82 3.91 -16.65
N ASP A 70 -13.81 4.22 -15.35
CA ASP A 70 -14.23 5.52 -14.81
C ASP A 70 -13.03 6.38 -14.38
N VAL A 71 -11.81 5.85 -14.58
CA VAL A 71 -10.55 6.53 -14.30
C VAL A 71 -10.20 7.52 -15.41
N SER A 72 -9.96 8.77 -15.03
CA SER A 72 -9.60 9.87 -15.92
C SER A 72 -8.10 10.13 -15.97
N GLY A 73 -7.66 10.94 -16.94
CA GLY A 73 -6.27 11.36 -17.07
C GLY A 73 -5.45 10.46 -17.99
N THR A 74 -4.21 10.89 -18.23
CA THR A 74 -3.24 10.18 -19.07
C THR A 74 -1.95 9.90 -18.32
N ALA A 75 -1.40 8.71 -18.56
CA ALA A 75 -0.11 8.29 -18.01
C ALA A 75 0.61 7.39 -19.00
N GLY A 76 1.79 6.94 -18.62
CA GLY A 76 2.59 6.01 -19.39
C GLY A 76 3.35 5.05 -18.48
N CYS A 77 3.67 3.89 -19.01
CA CYS A 77 4.54 2.90 -18.39
C CYS A 77 5.04 1.90 -19.44
N VAL A 78 6.16 1.25 -19.14
CA VAL A 78 6.66 0.13 -19.92
C VAL A 78 6.27 -1.19 -19.24
N LEU A 79 5.79 -2.13 -20.04
CA LEU A 79 5.51 -3.50 -19.63
C LEU A 79 6.48 -4.39 -20.41
N TYR A 80 7.27 -5.21 -19.71
CA TYR A 80 8.30 -6.02 -20.35
C TYR A 80 8.39 -7.39 -19.68
N HIS A 81 8.12 -8.45 -20.44
CA HIS A 81 8.15 -9.85 -20.02
C HIS A 81 7.34 -10.11 -18.75
N VAL A 82 6.05 -9.76 -18.77
CA VAL A 82 5.13 -9.89 -17.63
C VAL A 82 3.85 -10.60 -18.03
N ASN A 83 3.22 -11.29 -17.08
CA ASN A 83 1.87 -11.82 -17.30
C ASN A 83 0.81 -10.71 -17.26
N ALA A 84 -0.37 -10.99 -17.83
CA ALA A 84 -1.46 -10.02 -17.93
C ALA A 84 -1.99 -9.57 -16.56
N LEU A 85 -1.94 -10.42 -15.52
CA LEU A 85 -2.38 -10.04 -14.17
C LEU A 85 -1.44 -9.00 -13.56
N TRP A 86 -0.12 -9.18 -13.72
CA TRP A 86 0.88 -8.20 -13.31
C TRP A 86 0.70 -6.89 -14.07
N ALA A 87 0.53 -6.97 -15.40
CA ALA A 87 0.30 -5.79 -16.23
C ALA A 87 -0.97 -5.02 -15.84
N LEU A 88 -2.05 -5.73 -15.53
CA LEU A 88 -3.28 -5.14 -15.02
C LEU A 88 -3.07 -4.43 -13.67
N ARG A 89 -2.30 -5.03 -12.75
CA ARG A 89 -1.92 -4.38 -11.48
C ARG A 89 -1.06 -3.15 -11.71
N ARG A 90 -0.13 -3.19 -12.66
CA ARG A 90 0.69 -2.02 -13.02
C ARG A 90 -0.15 -0.88 -13.59
N VAL A 91 -1.15 -1.19 -14.43
CA VAL A 91 -2.12 -0.19 -14.90
C VAL A 91 -2.95 0.37 -13.74
N ALA A 92 -3.38 -0.48 -12.80
CA ALA A 92 -4.08 -0.03 -11.60
C ALA A 92 -3.26 0.96 -10.78
N GLU A 93 -1.98 0.67 -10.56
CA GLU A 93 -1.04 1.52 -9.83
C GLU A 93 -0.77 2.85 -10.56
N VAL A 94 -0.42 2.81 -11.85
CA VAL A 94 0.01 4.01 -12.61
C VAL A 94 -1.14 4.98 -12.86
N TRP A 95 -2.36 4.47 -13.06
CA TRP A 95 -3.55 5.30 -13.26
C TRP A 95 -4.34 5.56 -11.97
N ASP A 96 -3.85 5.08 -10.82
CA ASP A 96 -4.49 5.23 -9.51
C ASP A 96 -5.97 4.78 -9.54
N GLY A 97 -6.18 3.54 -9.96
CA GLY A 97 -7.50 2.94 -10.05
C GLY A 97 -7.55 1.56 -9.44
N GLU A 98 -8.77 1.10 -9.18
CA GLU A 98 -9.07 -0.17 -8.54
C GLU A 98 -9.82 -1.10 -9.50
N VAL A 99 -9.37 -2.35 -9.54
CA VAL A 99 -9.86 -3.39 -10.45
C VAL A 99 -10.95 -4.20 -9.77
N GLU A 100 -12.10 -4.33 -10.43
CA GLU A 100 -13.23 -5.15 -9.99
C GLU A 100 -13.62 -6.15 -11.09
N PRO A 101 -13.46 -7.46 -10.85
CA PRO A 101 -14.01 -8.49 -11.71
C PRO A 101 -15.54 -8.45 -11.69
N VAL A 102 -16.14 -8.46 -12.87
CA VAL A 102 -17.59 -8.51 -13.06
C VAL A 102 -17.95 -9.87 -13.66
N ILE A 103 -18.66 -10.68 -12.89
CA ILE A 103 -19.15 -11.99 -13.30
C ILE A 103 -20.66 -11.91 -13.50
N THR A 104 -21.16 -12.35 -14.66
CA THR A 104 -22.60 -12.52 -14.87
C THR A 104 -22.93 -14.01 -14.93
N VAL A 105 -24.07 -14.37 -14.35
CA VAL A 105 -24.54 -15.76 -14.26
C VAL A 105 -25.93 -15.84 -14.86
N THR A 106 -26.12 -16.76 -15.79
CA THR A 106 -27.40 -17.07 -16.44
C THR A 106 -27.60 -18.59 -16.36
N ASP A 107 -28.81 -19.03 -15.98
CA ASP A 107 -29.16 -20.46 -15.86
C ASP A 107 -28.16 -21.28 -15.02
N GLY A 108 -27.66 -20.69 -13.94
CA GLY A 108 -26.70 -21.32 -13.02
C GLY A 108 -25.29 -21.51 -13.58
N ARG A 109 -24.96 -20.88 -14.72
CA ARG A 109 -23.63 -20.94 -15.36
C ARG A 109 -23.07 -19.54 -15.57
N VAL A 110 -21.75 -19.43 -15.61
CA VAL A 110 -21.08 -18.17 -15.95
C VAL A 110 -21.41 -17.81 -17.40
N ALA A 111 -22.09 -16.68 -17.58
CA ALA A 111 -22.45 -16.14 -18.87
C ALA A 111 -21.36 -15.21 -19.42
N SER A 112 -20.77 -14.38 -18.57
CA SER A 112 -19.64 -13.53 -18.95
C SER A 112 -18.73 -13.19 -17.78
N ARG A 113 -17.49 -12.81 -18.13
CA ARG A 113 -16.47 -12.24 -17.25
C ARG A 113 -16.03 -10.93 -17.88
N ALA A 114 -15.76 -9.92 -17.07
CA ALA A 114 -15.25 -8.63 -17.55
C ALA A 114 -14.53 -7.89 -16.42
N ILE A 115 -13.75 -6.88 -16.78
CA ILE A 115 -13.06 -6.00 -15.83
C ILE A 115 -13.76 -4.65 -15.77
N ARG A 116 -14.10 -4.23 -14.56
CA ARG A 116 -14.45 -2.85 -14.25
C ARG A 116 -13.26 -2.16 -13.59
N PHE A 117 -12.95 -0.95 -14.05
CA PHE A 117 -11.87 -0.14 -13.49
C PHE A 117 -12.42 1.18 -12.96
N LYS A 118 -12.34 1.37 -11.64
CA LYS A 118 -12.88 2.54 -10.93
C LYS A 118 -11.75 3.38 -10.37
N SER A 119 -12.00 4.66 -10.11
CA SER A 119 -11.09 5.47 -9.29
C SER A 119 -10.98 4.93 -7.86
N GLN A 120 -12.08 4.42 -7.31
CA GLN A 120 -12.14 3.87 -5.96
C GLN A 120 -13.29 2.85 -5.84
N LEU A 121 -13.06 1.73 -5.15
CA LEU A 121 -14.10 0.80 -4.70
C LEU A 121 -14.63 1.19 -3.33
N GLY A 122 -15.89 0.85 -3.08
CA GLY A 122 -16.59 1.20 -1.86
C GLY A 122 -16.97 2.68 -1.79
N SER A 123 -17.57 3.06 -0.67
CA SER A 123 -17.98 4.45 -0.42
C SER A 123 -18.00 4.76 1.07
N TRP A 124 -18.12 6.05 1.42
CA TRP A 124 -18.43 6.46 2.78
C TRP A 124 -19.87 6.12 3.14
N LYS A 125 -20.04 5.23 4.12
CA LYS A 125 -21.34 4.79 4.64
C LYS A 125 -21.61 5.20 6.09
N GLY A 126 -20.76 6.05 6.66
CA GLY A 126 -20.84 6.40 8.07
C GLY A 126 -20.20 5.37 9.01
N LEU A 127 -19.40 4.43 8.48
CA LEU A 127 -18.78 3.38 9.27
C LEU A 127 -17.78 3.97 10.27
N ARG A 128 -17.87 3.53 11.54
CA ARG A 128 -17.02 4.03 12.61
C ARG A 128 -16.43 2.90 13.46
N PHE A 129 -15.15 3.07 13.78
CA PHE A 129 -14.39 2.24 14.69
C PHE A 129 -13.74 3.12 15.76
N THR A 130 -14.06 2.90 17.03
CA THR A 130 -13.82 3.83 18.13
C THR A 130 -13.32 3.12 19.38
N TYR A 131 -12.20 3.62 19.92
CA TYR A 131 -11.63 3.15 21.18
C TYR A 131 -12.64 3.24 22.33
N GLY A 132 -12.63 2.25 23.23
CA GLY A 132 -13.54 2.18 24.37
C GLY A 132 -15.00 1.80 24.05
N LYS A 133 -15.38 1.73 22.76
CA LYS A 133 -16.71 1.26 22.34
C LYS A 133 -16.65 -0.11 21.67
N ASN A 134 -15.95 -0.18 20.55
CA ASN A 134 -15.95 -1.36 19.68
C ASN A 134 -14.54 -1.84 19.32
N MET A 135 -13.50 -1.20 19.85
CA MET A 135 -12.09 -1.57 19.64
C MET A 135 -11.58 -2.67 20.59
N ALA A 136 -12.38 -3.11 21.56
CA ALA A 136 -11.98 -4.14 22.52
C ALA A 136 -11.71 -5.48 21.82
N GLY A 137 -10.54 -6.07 22.05
CA GLY A 137 -10.15 -7.37 21.49
C GLY A 137 -9.71 -7.35 20.03
N CYS A 138 -9.52 -6.18 19.41
CA CYS A 138 -8.95 -6.10 18.06
C CYS A 138 -7.44 -6.34 18.09
N THR A 139 -6.91 -6.95 17.02
CA THR A 139 -5.47 -6.94 16.76
C THR A 139 -5.13 -5.70 15.93
N ARG A 140 -4.20 -4.88 16.43
CA ARG A 140 -3.73 -3.66 15.77
C ARG A 140 -2.27 -3.82 15.37
N THR A 141 -1.97 -3.57 14.10
CA THR A 141 -0.59 -3.53 13.58
C THR A 141 -0.26 -2.10 13.20
N VAL A 142 0.83 -1.56 13.75
CA VAL A 142 1.28 -0.17 13.53
C VAL A 142 2.66 -0.19 12.90
N LEU A 143 2.85 0.59 11.84
CA LEU A 143 4.17 0.88 11.29
C LEU A 143 4.62 2.23 11.87
N GLU A 144 5.38 2.18 12.96
CA GLU A 144 5.68 3.35 13.80
C GLU A 144 6.60 4.41 13.15
N GLN A 145 7.24 4.11 12.01
CA GLN A 145 8.22 4.99 11.39
C GLN A 145 7.75 5.72 10.12
N ASP A 146 6.47 5.64 9.79
CA ASP A 146 6.02 5.96 8.44
C ASP A 146 5.24 7.28 8.30
N VAL A 147 5.13 8.08 9.37
CA VAL A 147 4.51 9.41 9.27
C VAL A 147 5.56 10.42 8.80
N HIS A 148 5.44 10.81 7.53
CA HIS A 148 6.23 11.89 6.94
C HIS A 148 5.38 13.15 6.81
N THR A 149 5.82 14.20 7.50
CA THR A 149 5.19 15.52 7.45
C THR A 149 5.68 16.37 6.28
N ALA A 150 6.69 15.88 5.55
CA ALA A 150 7.20 16.47 4.33
C ALA A 150 7.77 15.38 3.40
N LEU A 151 7.66 15.58 2.09
CA LEU A 151 8.14 14.66 1.07
C LEU A 151 9.02 15.37 0.04
N TYR A 152 10.18 14.80 -0.25
CA TYR A 152 10.90 15.02 -1.50
C TYR A 152 10.28 14.18 -2.61
N GLY A 153 10.14 14.74 -3.81
CA GLY A 153 9.66 14.00 -4.97
C GLY A 153 10.68 13.98 -6.10
N PHE A 154 10.88 12.80 -6.67
CA PHE A 154 11.82 12.58 -7.77
C PHE A 154 11.10 11.99 -8.98
N GLY A 155 11.30 12.57 -10.16
CA GLY A 155 10.74 12.06 -11.41
C GLY A 155 11.70 11.16 -12.19
N ALA A 156 11.50 11.09 -13.49
CA ALA A 156 12.35 10.37 -14.43
C ALA A 156 13.82 10.83 -14.35
N GLY A 157 14.74 9.91 -14.64
CA GLY A 157 16.16 10.25 -14.75
C GLY A 157 16.40 11.10 -16.00
N LEU A 158 16.99 12.28 -15.83
CA LEU A 158 17.35 13.14 -16.95
C LEU A 158 18.65 12.67 -17.62
N PRO A 159 18.76 12.74 -18.95
CA PRO A 159 20.01 12.47 -19.65
C PRO A 159 21.06 13.50 -19.23
N VAL A 160 22.28 13.04 -18.94
CA VAL A 160 23.42 13.95 -18.72
C VAL A 160 23.92 14.40 -20.09
N THR A 161 23.71 15.68 -20.39
CA THR A 161 24.22 16.33 -21.60
C THR A 161 25.38 17.27 -21.24
N ASP A 162 26.43 17.31 -22.06
CA ASP A 162 27.45 18.37 -21.99
C ASP A 162 26.88 19.74 -22.42
N GLU A 163 27.70 20.79 -22.36
CA GLU A 163 27.37 22.15 -22.79
C GLU A 163 26.96 22.23 -24.28
N ASP A 164 27.28 21.19 -25.07
CA ASP A 164 26.94 21.05 -26.48
C ASP A 164 25.70 20.14 -26.72
N GLY A 165 25.04 19.68 -25.65
CA GLY A 165 23.83 18.84 -25.74
C GLY A 165 24.09 17.36 -26.02
N ARG A 166 25.34 16.87 -25.95
CA ARG A 166 25.70 15.47 -26.23
C ARG A 166 25.69 14.60 -24.96
N TYR A 167 25.23 13.37 -25.11
CA TYR A 167 25.10 12.40 -24.03
C TYR A 167 26.47 11.93 -23.52
N THR A 168 26.80 12.23 -22.25
CA THR A 168 28.15 11.96 -21.69
C THR A 168 28.27 10.71 -20.82
N GLY A 169 27.17 9.98 -20.57
CA GLY A 169 27.20 8.72 -19.82
C GLY A 169 27.71 8.88 -18.38
N GLY A 170 26.84 9.31 -17.47
CA GLY A 170 27.11 9.42 -16.02
C GLY A 170 25.82 9.29 -15.19
N TYR A 171 25.93 9.35 -13.85
CA TYR A 171 24.80 9.22 -12.92
C TYR A 171 23.65 10.17 -13.30
N ARG A 172 22.50 9.61 -13.68
CA ARG A 172 21.30 10.36 -14.11
C ARG A 172 20.80 11.24 -12.96
N LYS A 173 20.85 12.56 -13.11
CA LYS A 173 20.17 13.47 -12.16
C LYS A 173 18.67 13.22 -12.28
N LYS A 174 18.01 12.81 -11.20
CA LYS A 174 16.55 12.65 -11.20
C LYS A 174 15.89 14.03 -11.37
N LEU A 175 14.78 14.07 -12.12
CA LEU A 175 13.93 15.25 -12.18
C LEU A 175 13.49 15.67 -10.78
N THR A 176 13.59 16.96 -10.46
CA THR A 176 13.01 17.55 -9.26
C THR A 176 12.13 18.74 -9.65
N PHE A 177 11.37 19.28 -8.70
CA PHE A 177 10.40 20.34 -8.96
C PHE A 177 10.74 21.69 -8.29
N GLY A 178 11.96 21.87 -7.78
CA GLY A 178 12.37 23.09 -7.09
C GLY A 178 12.20 24.37 -7.91
N GLU A 179 12.49 24.32 -9.21
CA GLU A 179 12.31 25.47 -10.12
C GLU A 179 10.86 25.97 -10.17
N VAL A 180 9.88 25.07 -10.08
CA VAL A 180 8.45 25.40 -10.07
C VAL A 180 7.87 25.54 -8.65
N ASN A 181 8.71 25.41 -7.61
CA ASN A 181 8.33 25.45 -6.21
C ASN A 181 9.29 26.34 -5.38
N GLY A 182 9.65 27.51 -5.93
CA GLY A 182 10.39 28.54 -5.19
C GLY A 182 11.80 28.12 -4.75
N GLY A 183 12.45 27.22 -5.47
CA GLY A 183 13.77 26.67 -5.16
C GLY A 183 13.76 25.44 -4.25
N VAL A 184 12.59 24.95 -3.83
CA VAL A 184 12.45 23.88 -2.83
C VAL A 184 11.98 22.57 -3.46
N ASN A 185 12.75 21.50 -3.33
CA ASN A 185 12.46 20.17 -3.91
C ASN A 185 11.55 19.27 -3.04
N TRP A 186 10.85 19.85 -2.07
CA TRP A 186 9.96 19.13 -1.17
C TRP A 186 8.67 19.91 -0.93
N VAL A 187 7.63 19.20 -0.49
CA VAL A 187 6.36 19.76 -0.01
C VAL A 187 6.10 19.25 1.40
N GLY A 188 5.51 20.07 2.26
CA GLY A 188 5.22 19.70 3.64
C GLY A 188 3.88 20.21 4.12
N ASP A 189 3.39 19.55 5.17
CA ASP A 189 2.15 19.86 5.86
C ASP A 189 2.51 20.38 7.26
N GLU A 190 2.16 21.65 7.50
CA GLU A 190 2.52 22.37 8.71
C GLU A 190 1.69 21.91 9.92
N ASP A 191 0.42 21.59 9.71
CA ASP A 191 -0.45 21.06 10.77
C ASP A 191 0.04 19.67 11.18
N ALA A 192 0.39 18.83 10.19
CA ALA A 192 1.02 17.54 10.44
C ALA A 192 2.38 17.70 11.13
N ARG A 193 3.19 18.71 10.79
CA ARG A 193 4.47 18.99 11.48
C ARG A 193 4.26 19.27 12.97
N LEU A 194 3.25 20.05 13.32
CA LEU A 194 2.96 20.40 14.71
C LEU A 194 2.51 19.18 15.52
N VAL A 195 1.75 18.27 14.91
CA VAL A 195 1.22 17.05 15.57
C VAL A 195 2.26 15.92 15.58
N TRP A 196 2.84 15.62 14.43
CA TRP A 196 3.67 14.43 14.16
C TRP A 196 5.16 14.71 13.99
N GLY A 197 5.57 15.97 13.94
CA GLY A 197 6.97 16.33 13.75
C GLY A 197 7.90 15.74 14.83
N ARG A 198 9.18 15.64 14.51
CA ARG A 198 10.20 15.30 15.50
C ARG A 198 10.57 16.54 16.28
N TRP A 199 10.96 16.41 17.54
CA TRP A 199 11.53 17.56 18.25
C TRP A 199 12.90 17.88 17.65
N ASN A 200 13.23 19.17 17.50
CA ASN A 200 14.61 19.57 17.26
C ASN A 200 15.49 19.21 18.47
N ALA A 201 16.82 19.30 18.30
CA ALA A 201 17.78 18.92 19.34
C ALA A 201 17.48 19.56 20.71
N ASP A 202 17.10 20.84 20.70
CA ASP A 202 16.85 21.61 21.92
C ASP A 202 15.41 21.45 22.47
N ARG A 203 14.57 20.64 21.81
CA ARG A 203 13.14 20.43 22.14
C ARG A 203 12.31 21.72 22.24
N THR A 204 12.66 22.73 21.46
CA THR A 204 11.96 24.03 21.41
C THR A 204 10.90 24.08 20.32
N ALA A 205 11.07 23.29 19.26
CA ALA A 205 10.14 23.25 18.14
C ALA A 205 10.05 21.85 17.54
N LYS A 206 8.88 21.52 17.02
CA LYS A 206 8.72 20.40 16.11
C LYS A 206 9.40 20.71 14.77
N VAL A 207 9.98 19.74 14.11
CA VAL A 207 10.56 19.86 12.76
C VAL A 207 10.00 18.75 11.88
N HIS A 208 10.02 18.97 10.56
CA HIS A 208 9.48 17.98 9.65
C HIS A 208 10.21 16.64 9.77
N SER A 209 9.43 15.56 9.80
CA SER A 209 9.88 14.24 9.38
C SER A 209 9.82 14.18 7.86
N PHE A 210 10.96 13.99 7.20
CA PHE A 210 11.08 13.94 5.75
C PHE A 210 11.03 12.49 5.26
N GLY A 211 10.26 12.26 4.20
CA GLY A 211 10.31 11.06 3.38
C GLY A 211 10.62 11.41 1.92
N GLN A 212 10.62 10.40 1.06
CA GLN A 212 10.79 10.58 -0.38
C GLN A 212 9.83 9.71 -1.19
N VAL A 213 9.44 10.18 -2.37
CA VAL A 213 8.67 9.43 -3.36
C VAL A 213 9.33 9.53 -4.73
N THR A 214 9.28 8.46 -5.51
CA THR A 214 9.82 8.42 -6.88
C THR A 214 8.73 8.07 -7.87
N PHE A 215 8.55 8.90 -8.89
CA PHE A 215 7.65 8.70 -10.02
C PHE A 215 8.50 8.56 -11.29
N SER A 216 9.01 7.35 -11.54
CA SER A 216 9.99 7.07 -12.61
C SER A 216 9.54 7.49 -14.02
N GLU A 217 8.23 7.54 -14.24
CA GLU A 217 7.61 7.88 -15.53
C GLU A 217 7.25 9.36 -15.65
N CYS A 218 7.50 10.18 -14.61
CA CYS A 218 7.16 11.60 -14.62
C CYS A 218 8.34 12.45 -15.09
N ASP A 219 8.22 13.03 -16.27
CA ASP A 219 9.22 13.89 -16.91
C ASP A 219 8.92 15.41 -16.81
N ASP A 220 7.75 15.78 -16.26
CA ASP A 220 7.32 17.17 -16.08
C ASP A 220 7.40 17.64 -14.60
N PRO A 221 8.13 18.73 -14.27
CA PRO A 221 8.24 19.26 -12.91
C PRO A 221 6.90 19.63 -12.25
N ALA A 222 5.96 20.19 -13.01
CA ALA A 222 4.68 20.65 -12.47
C ALA A 222 3.78 19.45 -12.09
N ARG A 223 3.74 18.43 -12.95
CA ARG A 223 3.11 17.14 -12.68
C ARG A 223 3.77 16.45 -11.49
N LEU A 224 5.10 16.47 -11.39
CA LEU A 224 5.84 15.87 -10.28
C LEU A 224 5.47 16.52 -8.93
N LEU A 225 5.36 17.85 -8.90
CA LEU A 225 4.89 18.59 -7.72
C LEU A 225 3.47 18.18 -7.32
N ALA A 226 2.55 18.07 -8.29
CA ALA A 226 1.17 17.66 -8.03
C ALA A 226 1.08 16.22 -7.48
N LEU A 227 1.83 15.28 -8.07
CA LEU A 227 1.92 13.90 -7.59
C LEU A 227 2.51 13.81 -6.19
N THR A 228 3.55 14.58 -5.89
CA THR A 228 4.19 14.60 -4.56
C THR A 228 3.24 15.18 -3.50
N ARG A 229 2.48 16.22 -3.84
CA ARG A 229 1.43 16.77 -2.95
C ARG A 229 0.33 15.75 -2.67
N LYS A 230 -0.08 14.99 -3.69
CA LYS A 230 -1.06 13.91 -3.52
C LYS A 230 -0.53 12.83 -2.57
N ALA A 231 0.71 12.36 -2.78
CA ALA A 231 1.33 11.37 -1.91
C ALA A 231 1.52 11.85 -0.46
N LEU A 232 1.71 13.16 -0.24
CA LEU A 232 1.83 13.73 1.10
C LEU A 232 0.56 13.54 1.94
N VAL A 233 -0.63 13.57 1.33
CA VAL A 233 -1.92 13.39 2.04
C VAL A 233 -2.00 12.03 2.74
N ASP A 234 -1.40 11.01 2.13
CA ASP A 234 -1.35 9.67 2.71
C ASP A 234 -0.18 9.52 3.70
N ALA A 235 0.96 10.15 3.39
CA ALA A 235 2.16 10.07 4.21
C ALA A 235 2.05 10.77 5.58
N VAL A 236 1.12 11.72 5.74
CA VAL A 236 0.88 12.41 7.02
C VAL A 236 0.02 11.61 8.00
N GLN A 237 -0.47 10.42 7.62
CA GLN A 237 -1.29 9.58 8.48
C GLN A 237 -0.50 8.40 9.03
N PRO A 238 -0.69 8.04 10.31
CA PRO A 238 -0.20 6.77 10.85
C PRO A 238 -0.65 5.59 9.99
N LYS A 239 0.30 4.74 9.59
CA LYS A 239 0.01 3.50 8.89
C LYS A 239 -0.36 2.43 9.91
N VAL A 240 -1.66 2.13 9.99
CA VAL A 240 -2.20 1.22 10.98
C VAL A 240 -3.28 0.36 10.37
N SER A 241 -3.27 -0.92 10.72
CA SER A 241 -4.36 -1.84 10.40
C SER A 241 -4.98 -2.42 11.65
N TYR A 242 -6.29 -2.69 11.57
CA TYR A 242 -7.10 -3.27 12.63
C TYR A 242 -7.82 -4.49 12.08
N GLU A 243 -7.65 -5.64 12.72
CA GLU A 243 -8.42 -6.84 12.43
C GLU A 243 -9.56 -6.98 13.43
N ILE A 244 -10.80 -6.97 12.92
CA ILE A 244 -12.02 -6.94 13.74
C ILE A 244 -13.12 -7.85 13.19
N ASP A 245 -14.08 -8.21 14.04
CA ASP A 245 -15.37 -8.71 13.58
C ASP A 245 -16.16 -7.55 12.94
N VAL A 246 -16.86 -7.81 11.83
CA VAL A 246 -17.68 -6.79 11.17
C VAL A 246 -18.78 -6.25 12.08
N ALA A 247 -19.27 -7.06 13.03
CA ALA A 247 -20.25 -6.66 14.03
C ALA A 247 -19.72 -5.57 14.98
N ALA A 248 -18.40 -5.39 15.04
CA ALA A 248 -17.80 -4.29 15.78
C ALA A 248 -17.93 -2.94 15.04
N LEU A 249 -18.28 -2.89 13.75
CA LEU A 249 -18.49 -1.62 13.06
C LEU A 249 -19.86 -1.01 13.37
N ASP A 250 -19.87 0.25 13.80
CA ASP A 250 -21.10 1.05 13.79
C ASP A 250 -21.43 1.44 12.34
N GLY A 251 -22.70 1.40 11.96
CA GLY A 251 -23.17 1.85 10.63
C GLY A 251 -23.67 0.74 9.70
N GLY A 252 -23.59 -0.53 10.10
CA GLY A 252 -24.19 -1.66 9.40
C GLY A 252 -23.20 -2.45 8.54
N GLU A 253 -23.66 -2.98 7.40
CA GLU A 253 -22.84 -3.81 6.52
C GLU A 253 -21.73 -3.02 5.82
N CYS A 254 -20.53 -3.59 5.78
CA CYS A 254 -19.40 -3.03 5.02
C CYS A 254 -18.97 -3.93 3.85
N GLY A 255 -18.61 -3.28 2.75
CA GLY A 255 -17.99 -3.85 1.56
C GLY A 255 -16.48 -3.65 1.56
N LEU A 256 -15.79 -4.40 0.68
CA LEU A 256 -14.39 -4.14 0.38
C LEU A 256 -14.26 -2.72 -0.23
N GLY A 257 -13.27 -1.96 0.25
CA GLY A 257 -13.01 -0.59 -0.20
C GLY A 257 -13.81 0.50 0.53
N ASP A 258 -14.85 0.15 1.30
CA ASP A 258 -15.65 1.14 2.05
C ASP A 258 -14.77 1.91 3.05
N GLU A 259 -15.05 3.20 3.18
CA GLU A 259 -14.35 4.10 4.10
C GLU A 259 -14.86 3.93 5.54
N VAL A 260 -13.94 3.92 6.49
CA VAL A 260 -14.18 3.77 7.92
C VAL A 260 -13.45 4.89 8.67
N ALA A 261 -14.18 5.64 9.49
CA ALA A 261 -13.56 6.60 10.39
C ALA A 261 -13.08 5.87 11.65
N VAL A 262 -11.78 5.99 11.93
CA VAL A 262 -11.17 5.41 13.13
C VAL A 262 -10.86 6.52 14.13
N VAL A 263 -11.33 6.35 15.36
CA VAL A 263 -11.07 7.25 16.49
C VAL A 263 -10.41 6.44 17.60
N ASP A 264 -9.11 6.61 17.77
CA ASP A 264 -8.30 5.88 18.74
C ASP A 264 -7.71 6.82 19.79
N SER A 265 -8.43 6.95 20.91
CA SER A 265 -8.02 7.78 22.05
C SER A 265 -7.04 7.07 22.99
N SER A 266 -6.59 5.85 22.68
CA SER A 266 -5.54 5.16 23.44
C SER A 266 -4.13 5.69 23.11
N ARG A 267 -4.02 6.59 22.13
CA ARG A 267 -2.75 7.10 21.61
C ARG A 267 -2.57 8.57 21.99
N THR A 268 -1.31 8.99 22.09
CA THR A 268 -0.94 10.39 22.30
C THR A 268 0.03 10.82 21.19
N PRO A 269 -0.36 11.73 20.29
CA PRO A 269 -1.70 12.34 20.17
C PRO A 269 -2.78 11.33 19.75
N GLU A 270 -4.05 11.64 20.01
CA GLU A 270 -5.21 10.82 19.61
C GLU A 270 -5.22 10.61 18.09
N TRP A 271 -5.52 9.39 17.63
CA TRP A 271 -5.61 9.12 16.20
C TRP A 271 -7.04 9.29 15.69
N ARG A 272 -7.20 10.16 14.69
CA ARG A 272 -8.44 10.35 13.93
C ARG A 272 -8.14 10.09 12.46
N LEU A 273 -8.41 8.86 12.02
CA LEU A 273 -7.92 8.35 10.74
C LEU A 273 -9.09 8.10 9.78
N LYS A 274 -8.81 8.29 8.49
CA LYS A 274 -9.67 7.82 7.40
C LYS A 274 -9.07 6.51 6.90
N ALA A 275 -9.64 5.40 7.34
CA ALA A 275 -9.21 4.07 6.93
C ALA A 275 -10.20 3.48 5.92
N ARG A 276 -9.85 2.34 5.32
CA ARG A 276 -10.69 1.60 4.38
C ARG A 276 -10.71 0.11 4.72
N VAL A 277 -11.79 -0.58 4.38
CA VAL A 277 -11.86 -2.04 4.47
C VAL A 277 -10.98 -2.65 3.37
N VAL A 278 -9.78 -3.11 3.74
CA VAL A 278 -8.78 -3.65 2.79
C VAL A 278 -8.84 -5.16 2.63
N LYS A 279 -9.45 -5.86 3.59
CA LYS A 279 -9.64 -7.31 3.54
C LYS A 279 -10.95 -7.68 4.22
N ARG A 280 -11.60 -8.71 3.70
CA ARG A 280 -12.78 -9.33 4.30
C ARG A 280 -12.70 -10.85 4.20
N VAL A 281 -12.85 -11.53 5.33
CA VAL A 281 -12.83 -12.98 5.45
C VAL A 281 -14.18 -13.42 5.97
N ARG A 282 -14.80 -14.39 5.28
CA ARG A 282 -16.05 -15.00 5.72
C ARG A 282 -15.84 -16.48 5.98
N THR A 283 -16.34 -16.92 7.11
CA THR A 283 -16.38 -18.34 7.49
C THR A 283 -17.84 -18.78 7.47
N PHE A 284 -18.14 -19.78 6.64
CA PHE A 284 -19.48 -20.33 6.49
C PHE A 284 -19.59 -21.60 7.35
N GLY A 285 -20.48 -21.60 8.33
CA GLY A 285 -20.85 -22.74 9.17
C GLY A 285 -22.33 -22.62 9.57
N ASP A 286 -22.67 -23.00 10.79
CA ASP A 286 -24.03 -22.82 11.34
C ASP A 286 -24.47 -21.34 11.34
N ALA A 287 -23.51 -20.44 11.54
CA ALA A 287 -23.64 -19.02 11.30
C ALA A 287 -22.53 -18.54 10.35
N VAL A 288 -22.78 -17.45 9.63
CA VAL A 288 -21.75 -16.80 8.81
C VAL A 288 -21.04 -15.76 9.67
N VAL A 289 -19.75 -15.99 9.94
CA VAL A 289 -18.88 -15.04 10.64
C VAL A 289 -18.12 -14.22 9.61
N CYS A 290 -18.06 -12.90 9.79
CA CYS A 290 -17.37 -11.99 8.90
C CYS A 290 -16.33 -11.16 9.67
N ARG A 291 -15.06 -11.33 9.32
CA ARG A 291 -13.96 -10.51 9.83
C ARG A 291 -13.45 -9.57 8.75
N VAL A 292 -13.05 -8.37 9.16
CA VAL A 292 -12.50 -7.35 8.28
C VAL A 292 -11.17 -6.83 8.79
N THR A 293 -10.30 -6.49 7.85
CA THR A 293 -9.12 -5.68 8.13
C THR A 293 -9.38 -4.27 7.64
N ILE A 294 -9.26 -3.29 8.53
CA ILE A 294 -9.40 -1.87 8.24
C ILE A 294 -8.01 -1.26 8.29
N GLY A 295 -7.58 -0.58 7.23
CA GLY A 295 -6.24 -0.02 7.13
C GLY A 295 -6.23 1.39 6.56
N THR A 296 -5.23 2.19 6.94
CA THR A 296 -4.96 3.50 6.33
C THR A 296 -4.11 3.42 5.06
N VAL A 297 -3.48 2.26 4.78
CA VAL A 297 -2.79 1.99 3.51
C VAL A 297 -3.27 0.67 2.89
N GLN A 298 -2.95 0.40 1.63
CA GLN A 298 -3.35 -0.85 0.97
C GLN A 298 -2.46 -2.01 1.45
N GLN A 299 -2.99 -3.24 1.45
CA GLN A 299 -2.27 -4.42 1.96
C GLN A 299 -0.94 -4.69 1.24
N VAL A 300 -0.84 -4.36 -0.05
CA VAL A 300 0.41 -4.50 -0.83
C VAL A 300 1.50 -3.59 -0.28
N ASP A 301 1.12 -2.43 0.27
CA ASP A 301 2.06 -1.55 0.94
C ASP A 301 2.55 -2.18 2.24
N TYR A 302 1.70 -2.78 3.07
CA TYR A 302 2.12 -3.39 4.35
C TYR A 302 3.14 -4.53 4.21
N ALA A 303 3.12 -5.29 3.12
CA ALA A 303 4.12 -6.33 2.85
C ALA A 303 5.45 -5.77 2.33
N VAL A 304 5.45 -4.55 1.77
CA VAL A 304 6.61 -3.88 1.18
C VAL A 304 7.19 -2.78 2.09
N THR A 305 6.41 -2.23 3.04
CA THR A 305 6.77 -1.06 3.87
C THR A 305 7.38 -1.40 5.23
N SER A 306 7.95 -2.60 5.40
CA SER A 306 9.05 -2.73 6.37
C SER A 306 10.36 -2.29 5.68
N SER A 307 10.43 -1.02 5.27
CA SER A 307 11.66 -0.47 4.69
C SER A 307 12.80 -0.49 5.72
N LEU A 308 12.49 -0.47 7.02
CA LEU A 308 13.50 -0.52 8.07
C LEU A 308 14.36 -1.79 8.01
N ALA A 309 13.80 -2.96 7.69
CA ALA A 309 14.58 -4.20 7.57
C ALA A 309 15.48 -4.20 6.33
N ALA A 310 15.00 -3.63 5.22
CA ALA A 310 15.77 -3.50 3.99
C ALA A 310 16.85 -2.40 4.09
N ASP A 311 16.54 -1.29 4.75
CA ASP A 311 17.43 -0.15 4.96
C ASP A 311 18.53 -0.48 5.98
N VAL A 312 18.22 -1.25 7.03
CA VAL A 312 19.22 -1.76 7.98
C VAL A 312 20.15 -2.78 7.31
N ALA A 313 19.63 -3.65 6.45
CA ALA A 313 20.46 -4.59 5.68
C ALA A 313 21.36 -3.86 4.67
N ALA A 314 20.85 -2.84 3.98
CA ALA A 314 21.63 -2.02 3.06
C ALA A 314 22.73 -1.20 3.80
N LEU A 315 22.42 -0.67 4.99
CA LEU A 315 23.40 0.02 5.84
C LEU A 315 24.48 -0.93 6.38
N GLN A 316 24.13 -2.19 6.69
CA GLN A 316 25.11 -3.21 7.08
C GLN A 316 26.11 -3.51 5.95
N ASP A 317 25.63 -3.55 4.71
CA ASP A 317 26.47 -3.77 3.53
C ASP A 317 27.35 -2.54 3.20
N ASP A 318 26.83 -1.31 3.38
CA ASP A 318 27.60 -0.08 3.17
C ASP A 318 28.69 0.13 4.24
N VAL A 319 28.43 -0.26 5.49
CA VAL A 319 29.44 -0.22 6.57
C VAL A 319 30.53 -1.27 6.35
N ALA A 320 30.23 -2.40 5.70
CA ALA A 320 31.24 -3.38 5.31
C ALA A 320 32.14 -2.89 4.16
N GLY A 321 31.69 -1.90 3.38
CA GLY A 321 32.43 -1.30 2.27
C GLY A 321 33.35 -0.13 2.64
N ILE A 322 33.20 0.46 3.83
CA ILE A 322 34.01 1.59 4.30
C ILE A 322 34.97 1.11 5.40
N ASP A 323 36.23 0.95 5.01
CA ASP A 323 37.39 0.69 5.86
C ASP A 323 37.36 -0.60 6.69
N GLY A 324 37.90 -1.66 6.07
CA GLY A 324 38.45 -2.79 6.79
C GLY A 324 39.62 -2.38 7.70
N ASN A 325 39.32 -1.78 8.86
CA ASN A 325 40.11 -1.89 10.09
C ASN A 325 39.44 -1.28 11.35
N LEU A 326 38.12 -1.42 11.55
CA LEU A 326 37.54 -1.27 12.90
C LEU A 326 36.89 -2.58 13.35
N SER A 327 37.38 -3.10 14.46
CA SER A 327 36.93 -4.34 15.07
C SER A 327 35.43 -4.28 15.40
N VAL A 328 34.67 -5.17 14.76
CA VAL A 328 33.24 -5.47 14.97
C VAL A 328 32.90 -5.89 16.42
N ALA A 329 33.87 -5.94 17.32
CA ALA A 329 33.69 -6.38 18.70
C ALA A 329 33.04 -5.34 19.64
N THR A 330 32.97 -4.05 19.27
CA THR A 330 32.55 -3.00 20.23
C THR A 330 31.06 -2.65 20.16
N SER A 331 30.40 -2.82 19.01
CA SER A 331 28.98 -2.47 18.84
C SER A 331 28.02 -3.54 19.36
N VAL A 332 28.39 -4.82 19.34
CA VAL A 332 27.58 -5.91 19.90
C VAL A 332 27.53 -5.82 21.44
N GLN A 333 28.64 -5.46 22.10
CA GLN A 333 28.68 -5.35 23.57
C GLN A 333 27.86 -4.17 24.12
N VAL A 334 27.75 -3.06 23.37
CA VAL A 334 26.91 -1.92 23.79
C VAL A 334 25.42 -2.22 23.61
N VAL A 335 25.03 -2.95 22.55
CA VAL A 335 23.62 -3.33 22.35
C VAL A 335 23.20 -4.40 23.35
N GLU A 336 24.02 -5.42 23.59
CA GLU A 336 23.72 -6.44 24.62
C GLU A 336 23.67 -5.82 26.02
N SER A 337 24.63 -4.96 26.41
CA SER A 337 24.58 -4.33 27.75
C SER A 337 23.39 -3.39 27.92
N THR A 338 23.00 -2.63 26.89
CA THR A 338 21.83 -1.72 26.97
C THR A 338 20.52 -2.50 27.02
N VAL A 339 20.42 -3.61 26.29
CA VAL A 339 19.24 -4.51 26.32
C VAL A 339 19.15 -5.25 27.66
N THR A 340 20.28 -5.70 28.23
CA THR A 340 20.28 -6.41 29.51
C THR A 340 19.92 -5.47 30.67
N THR A 341 20.48 -4.24 30.69
CA THR A 341 20.13 -3.22 31.70
C THR A 341 18.66 -2.81 31.61
N ALA A 342 18.11 -2.68 30.40
CA ALA A 342 16.69 -2.37 30.20
C ALA A 342 15.73 -3.51 30.57
N ILE A 343 16.19 -4.77 30.54
CA ILE A 343 15.41 -5.93 30.99
C ILE A 343 15.44 -6.02 32.52
N ASP A 344 16.59 -5.80 33.16
CA ASP A 344 16.71 -5.80 34.62
C ASP A 344 15.89 -4.66 35.26
N ASP A 345 15.87 -3.46 34.64
CA ASP A 345 15.03 -2.32 35.08
C ASP A 345 13.51 -2.60 34.94
N LEU A 346 13.12 -3.51 34.04
CA LEU A 346 11.72 -3.89 33.78
C LEU A 346 11.23 -4.95 34.76
N ASP A 347 12.11 -5.85 35.22
CA ASP A 347 11.80 -6.84 36.26
C ASP A 347 11.71 -6.18 37.65
N GLU A 348 12.49 -5.13 37.94
CA GLU A 348 12.34 -4.36 39.20
C GLU A 348 11.01 -3.56 39.29
N LEU A 349 10.36 -3.27 38.16
CA LEU A 349 9.04 -2.60 38.10
C LEU A 349 7.86 -3.57 38.29
N ALA A 350 8.09 -4.89 38.19
CA ALA A 350 7.06 -5.91 38.41
C ALA A 350 6.80 -6.20 39.90
N ASP A 351 7.74 -5.83 40.78
CA ASP A 351 7.67 -6.04 42.24
C ASP A 351 7.10 -4.84 43.02
N LEU A 352 6.60 -3.80 42.33
CA LEU A 352 5.91 -2.69 42.96
C LEU A 352 4.39 -2.94 42.97
N ASP A 353 3.90 -3.45 44.10
CA ASP A 353 2.46 -3.57 44.42
C ASP A 353 1.76 -2.19 44.28
N PHE A 354 0.70 -2.13 43.48
CA PHE A 354 -0.25 -1.01 43.39
C PHE A 354 -1.38 -1.14 44.41
#